data_AF-A0A3A9W8Q3-F1
#
_entry.id   AF-A0A3A9W8Q3-F1
#
_cell.length_a   1.000
_cell.length_b   1.000
_cell.length_c   1.000
_cell.angle_alpha   90.00
_cell.angle_beta   90.00
_cell.angle_gamma   90.00
#
_symmetry.space_group_name_H-M   'P 1'
#
loop_
_entity.id
_entity.type
_entity.pdbx_description
1 polymer ?
#
loop_
_entity_poly.entity_id
_entity_poly.type
_entity_poly.pdbx_seq_one_letter_code
_entity_poly.pdbx_strand_id
1 'polypeptide(L)'
;MNLRLKRISVLLMIAIAAIFQSCSSEDDGLVIENENQLEDIQGRIEQYQTSIENIEAPEGMEQYAQENTYASNAVFSLASLQVQALVYSSVFLSIPEDAEEQSIIGKNSQNNRTWVWSFGGVTLYYTVTSDAAFDYFTYDIEEGGIRRTFYEGRISRDGTFFEVKFNGEDGEFLLMTYNKTGSIINFTIEDGNNDKIELVFNETDQSGSIKAYESGVLTESFVWSFDGTGLYTNHLTGETFSWP
;
A
#
# COMPACT_ATOMS: atom_id res chain seq x y z
N MET A 1 20.07 -2.20 -21.90
CA MET A 1 19.18 -2.01 -20.74
C MET A 1 18.65 -0.58 -20.80
N ASN A 2 17.46 -0.39 -21.39
CA ASN A 2 16.94 0.92 -21.77
C ASN A 2 16.18 1.60 -20.62
N LEU A 3 16.57 2.86 -20.40
CA LEU A 3 16.03 3.99 -19.62
C LEU A 3 14.57 4.06 -19.09
N ARG A 4 13.67 3.08 -19.23
CA ARG A 4 12.21 3.29 -18.98
C ARG A 4 11.68 2.82 -17.62
N LEU A 5 12.29 1.82 -16.98
CA LEU A 5 12.03 1.47 -15.56
C LEU A 5 12.44 2.57 -14.56
N LYS A 6 13.13 3.63 -15.02
CA LYS A 6 13.45 4.80 -14.20
C LYS A 6 12.25 5.68 -13.86
N ARG A 7 11.08 5.52 -14.49
CA ARG A 7 9.91 6.35 -14.15
C ARG A 7 9.12 5.81 -12.96
N ILE A 8 9.22 4.50 -12.69
CA ILE A 8 8.81 3.90 -11.40
C ILE A 8 10.03 3.87 -10.46
N SER A 9 10.85 4.93 -10.49
CA SER A 9 11.85 5.16 -9.45
C SER A 9 11.15 5.78 -8.25
N VAL A 10 10.78 4.93 -7.30
CA VAL A 10 11.01 5.15 -5.86
C VAL A 10 10.80 6.62 -5.45
N LEU A 11 9.56 7.09 -5.56
CA LEU A 11 9.17 8.37 -4.98
C LEU A 11 8.64 8.11 -3.56
N LEU A 12 9.57 8.27 -2.62
CA LEU A 12 9.38 8.99 -1.37
C LEU A 12 8.38 8.39 -0.34
N MET A 13 8.84 7.45 0.48
CA MET A 13 8.22 7.19 1.80
C MET A 13 9.24 7.03 2.94
N ILE A 14 10.40 7.69 2.84
CA ILE A 14 11.37 7.80 3.96
C ILE A 14 10.94 8.92 4.95
N ALA A 15 9.95 9.74 4.62
CA ALA A 15 9.55 10.87 5.48
C ALA A 15 8.75 10.47 6.73
N ILE A 16 8.11 9.29 6.76
CA ILE A 16 7.28 8.88 7.91
C ILE A 16 8.13 8.19 8.98
N ALA A 17 9.13 7.38 8.62
CA ALA A 17 9.96 6.65 9.59
C ALA A 17 10.84 7.54 10.49
N ALA A 18 11.16 8.78 10.07
CA ALA A 18 12.02 9.68 10.83
C ALA A 18 11.29 10.46 11.95
N ILE A 19 9.95 10.48 11.95
CA ILE A 19 9.17 11.24 12.95
C ILE A 19 8.96 10.43 14.25
N PHE A 20 9.15 9.10 14.23
CA PHE A 20 8.80 8.20 15.34
C PHE A 20 9.97 7.76 16.25
N GLN A 21 11.13 8.43 16.23
CA GLN A 21 12.22 8.11 17.17
C GLN A 21 12.22 8.91 18.48
N SER A 22 11.19 9.72 18.79
CA SER A 22 11.12 10.39 20.10
C SER A 22 10.18 9.67 21.08
N CYS A 23 10.83 8.87 21.93
CA CYS A 23 10.58 8.66 23.36
C CYS A 23 9.17 8.30 23.88
N SER A 24 9.14 7.08 24.44
CA SER A 24 8.24 6.58 25.48
C SER A 24 8.00 7.54 26.66
N SER A 25 6.77 7.55 27.18
CA SER A 25 6.51 7.54 28.62
C SER A 25 5.16 6.89 28.92
N GLU A 26 5.16 6.02 29.92
CA GLU A 26 3.98 5.36 30.48
C GLU A 26 2.99 6.36 31.11
N ASP A 27 1.70 6.01 30.96
CA ASP A 27 0.57 6.24 31.87
C ASP A 27 0.01 7.68 32.02
N ASP A 28 -1.17 7.92 31.45
CA ASP A 28 -2.37 8.24 32.23
C ASP A 28 -3.62 8.18 31.34
N GLY A 29 -4.52 7.26 31.67
CA GLY A 29 -5.68 6.89 30.87
C GLY A 29 -6.66 8.03 30.56
N LEU A 30 -6.88 8.24 29.26
CA LEU A 30 -8.13 8.73 28.72
C LEU A 30 -8.93 7.52 28.22
N VAL A 31 -10.04 7.20 28.89
CA VAL A 31 -11.02 6.26 28.33
C VAL A 31 -11.70 6.95 27.17
N ILE A 32 -11.21 6.69 25.96
CA ILE A 32 -11.86 7.10 24.71
C ILE A 32 -13.11 6.22 24.58
N GLU A 33 -14.30 6.81 24.47
CA GLU A 33 -15.60 6.10 24.37
C GLU A 33 -15.74 5.16 23.15
N ASN A 34 -14.65 4.86 22.42
CA ASN A 34 -14.68 4.12 21.16
C ASN A 34 -13.35 3.44 20.79
N GLU A 35 -12.51 3.08 21.77
CA GLU A 35 -11.31 2.23 21.59
C GLU A 35 -11.63 1.05 20.66
N ASN A 36 -12.76 0.38 20.89
CA ASN A 36 -13.23 -0.76 20.09
C ASN A 36 -13.26 -0.54 18.56
N GLN A 37 -13.57 0.68 18.07
CA GLN A 37 -13.65 0.93 16.61
C GLN A 37 -12.26 1.12 16.00
N LEU A 38 -11.37 1.84 16.69
CA LEU A 38 -9.98 1.98 16.25
C LEU A 38 -9.23 0.66 16.39
N GLU A 39 -9.47 -0.10 17.46
CA GLU A 39 -8.98 -1.46 17.65
C GLU A 39 -9.45 -2.41 16.53
N ASP A 40 -10.73 -2.33 16.12
CA ASP A 40 -11.26 -3.12 15.01
C ASP A 40 -10.63 -2.75 13.65
N ILE A 41 -10.41 -1.46 13.39
CA ILE A 41 -9.68 -0.98 12.21
C ILE A 41 -8.23 -1.48 12.26
N GLN A 42 -7.57 -1.34 13.40
CA GLN A 42 -6.19 -1.78 13.62
C GLN A 42 -6.04 -3.28 13.38
N GLY A 43 -6.95 -4.10 13.94
CA GLY A 43 -6.93 -5.55 13.73
C GLY A 43 -7.06 -5.95 12.26
N ARG A 44 -7.84 -5.21 11.46
CA ARG A 44 -7.91 -5.43 10.01
C ARG A 44 -6.63 -5.00 9.28
N ILE A 45 -5.99 -3.91 9.69
CA ILE A 45 -4.70 -3.47 9.13
C ILE A 45 -3.60 -4.50 9.44
N GLU A 46 -3.57 -5.05 10.66
CA GLU A 46 -2.62 -6.10 11.05
C GLU A 46 -2.83 -7.39 10.23
N GLN A 47 -4.08 -7.75 9.91
CA GLN A 47 -4.39 -8.87 9.00
C GLN A 47 -3.86 -8.63 7.58
N TYR A 48 -3.99 -7.40 7.08
CA TYR A 48 -3.38 -7.00 5.81
C TYR A 48 -1.86 -7.10 5.84
N GLN A 49 -1.22 -6.52 6.85
CA GLN A 49 0.23 -6.55 7.02
C GLN A 49 0.74 -7.99 7.05
N THR A 50 0.11 -8.86 7.84
CA THR A 50 0.44 -10.29 7.90
C THR A 50 0.30 -10.96 6.52
N SER A 51 -0.77 -10.67 5.77
CA SER A 51 -0.96 -11.25 4.43
C SER A 51 0.11 -10.80 3.44
N ILE A 52 0.54 -9.53 3.52
CA ILE A 52 1.63 -9.00 2.68
C ILE A 52 2.99 -9.54 3.11
N GLU A 53 3.29 -9.63 4.41
CA GLU A 53 4.54 -10.21 4.93
C GLU A 53 4.76 -11.65 4.48
N ASN A 54 3.69 -12.40 4.24
CA ASN A 54 3.77 -13.77 3.72
C ASN A 54 3.95 -13.87 2.19
N ILE A 55 4.00 -12.73 1.48
CA ILE A 55 4.31 -12.72 0.05
C ILE A 55 5.82 -12.93 -0.15
N GLU A 56 6.20 -14.17 -0.42
CA GLU A 56 7.58 -14.57 -0.64
C GLU A 56 7.72 -15.36 -1.95
N ALA A 57 8.92 -15.34 -2.53
CA ALA A 57 9.22 -16.16 -3.70
C ALA A 57 9.34 -17.64 -3.28
N PRO A 58 8.86 -18.60 -4.09
CA PRO A 58 9.11 -20.02 -3.82
C PRO A 58 10.62 -20.32 -3.75
N GLU A 59 11.04 -21.25 -2.89
CA GLU A 59 12.45 -21.61 -2.69
C GLU A 59 13.17 -21.95 -4.02
N GLY A 60 12.49 -22.64 -4.93
CA GLY A 60 13.04 -22.95 -6.25
C GLY A 60 13.40 -21.68 -7.03
N MET A 61 12.50 -20.69 -7.04
CA MET A 61 12.71 -19.42 -7.73
C MET A 61 13.90 -18.64 -7.17
N GLU A 62 14.10 -18.67 -5.85
CA GLU A 62 15.28 -18.07 -5.19
C GLU A 62 16.59 -18.79 -5.57
N GLN A 63 16.57 -20.11 -5.72
CA GLN A 63 17.73 -20.85 -6.24
C GLN A 63 18.03 -20.45 -7.69
N TYR A 64 17.01 -20.44 -8.56
CA TYR A 64 17.20 -20.07 -9.96
C TYR A 64 17.65 -18.62 -10.15
N ALA A 65 17.27 -17.72 -9.24
CA ALA A 65 17.71 -16.32 -9.22
C ALA A 65 19.23 -16.13 -9.09
N GLN A 66 19.98 -17.14 -8.63
CA GLN A 66 21.44 -17.08 -8.52
C GLN A 66 22.15 -17.16 -9.88
N GLU A 67 21.50 -17.80 -10.86
CA GLU A 67 22.10 -18.09 -12.17
C GLU A 67 21.27 -17.54 -13.35
N ASN A 68 20.00 -17.20 -13.13
CA ASN A 68 19.09 -16.69 -14.15
C ASN A 68 18.64 -15.26 -13.85
N THR A 69 18.96 -14.34 -14.75
CA THR A 69 18.62 -12.90 -14.61
C THR A 69 17.11 -12.65 -14.54
N TYR A 70 16.28 -13.43 -15.24
CA TYR A 70 14.83 -13.24 -15.22
C TYR A 70 14.19 -13.73 -13.93
N ALA A 71 14.65 -14.87 -13.38
CA ALA A 71 14.28 -15.30 -12.04
C ALA A 71 14.69 -14.25 -10.99
N SER A 72 15.93 -13.74 -11.08
CA SER A 72 16.44 -12.68 -10.18
C SER A 72 15.59 -11.41 -10.23
N ASN A 73 15.24 -10.93 -11.43
CA ASN A 73 14.38 -9.76 -11.60
C ASN A 73 12.98 -9.98 -11.02
N ALA A 74 12.43 -11.17 -11.17
CA ALA A 74 11.11 -11.50 -10.65
C ALA A 74 11.11 -11.55 -9.11
N VAL A 75 12.12 -12.17 -8.47
CA VAL A 75 12.31 -12.15 -7.01
C VAL A 75 12.45 -10.72 -6.50
N PHE A 76 13.31 -9.93 -7.14
CA PHE A 76 13.52 -8.53 -6.77
C PHE A 76 12.24 -7.69 -6.90
N SER A 77 11.48 -7.89 -7.97
CA SER A 77 10.22 -7.18 -8.20
C SER A 77 9.17 -7.55 -7.18
N LEU A 78 9.07 -8.84 -6.82
CA LEU A 78 8.14 -9.32 -5.78
C LEU A 78 8.47 -8.69 -4.43
N ALA A 79 9.73 -8.77 -3.99
CA ALA A 79 10.17 -8.16 -2.73
C ALA A 79 9.95 -6.63 -2.71
N SER A 80 10.20 -5.96 -3.83
CA SER A 80 9.96 -4.51 -3.94
C SER A 80 8.48 -4.15 -3.83
N LEU A 81 7.58 -4.96 -4.39
CA LEU A 81 6.13 -4.77 -4.28
C LEU A 81 5.63 -5.07 -2.87
N GLN A 82 6.15 -6.11 -2.22
CA GLN A 82 5.87 -6.43 -0.82
C GLN A 82 6.22 -5.26 0.10
N VAL A 83 7.45 -4.73 -0.01
CA VAL A 83 7.89 -3.58 0.81
C VAL A 83 7.00 -2.36 0.56
N GLN A 84 6.66 -2.06 -0.70
CA GLN A 84 5.76 -0.96 -1.03
C GLN A 84 4.38 -1.17 -0.38
N ALA A 85 3.79 -2.35 -0.54
CA ALA A 85 2.51 -2.71 0.07
C ALA A 85 2.52 -2.50 1.60
N LEU A 86 3.58 -2.92 2.29
CA LEU A 86 3.72 -2.70 3.74
C LEU A 86 3.81 -1.22 4.09
N VAL A 87 4.59 -0.44 3.34
CA VAL A 87 4.75 0.99 3.66
C VAL A 87 3.41 1.73 3.52
N TYR A 88 2.56 1.38 2.55
CA TYR A 88 1.23 1.98 2.43
C TYR A 88 0.28 1.68 3.61
N SER A 89 0.50 0.60 4.36
CA SER A 89 -0.28 0.36 5.60
C SER A 89 -0.07 1.45 6.65
N SER A 90 1.10 2.14 6.62
CA SER A 90 1.40 3.20 7.58
C SER A 90 0.44 4.38 7.49
N VAL A 91 -0.17 4.61 6.33
CA VAL A 91 -1.20 5.66 6.12
C VAL A 91 -2.41 5.46 7.03
N PHE A 92 -2.68 4.22 7.44
CA PHE A 92 -3.82 3.88 8.29
C PHE A 92 -3.51 3.88 9.80
N LEU A 93 -2.24 4.06 10.20
CA LEU A 93 -1.78 3.78 11.58
C LEU A 93 -1.17 4.97 12.32
N SER A 94 -0.93 6.11 11.68
CA SER A 94 -0.16 7.20 12.30
C SER A 94 -1.04 8.30 12.89
N ILE A 95 -1.61 8.07 14.08
CA ILE A 95 -2.08 9.15 14.97
C ILE A 95 -1.07 9.26 16.12
N PRO A 96 -0.35 10.38 16.27
CA PRO A 96 0.57 10.54 17.39
C PRO A 96 -0.18 10.77 18.71
N GLU A 97 0.46 10.44 19.84
CA GLU A 97 -0.15 10.55 21.18
C GLU A 97 -0.57 11.98 21.54
N ASP A 98 0.10 12.99 20.99
CA ASP A 98 -0.20 14.41 21.19
C ASP A 98 -1.28 14.95 20.23
N ALA A 99 -1.89 14.10 19.40
CA ALA A 99 -2.98 14.52 18.53
C ALA A 99 -4.25 14.85 19.32
N GLU A 100 -4.82 16.01 19.03
CA GLU A 100 -6.09 16.44 19.61
C GLU A 100 -7.25 15.89 18.78
N GLU A 101 -8.17 15.15 19.42
CA GLU A 101 -9.42 14.73 18.78
C GLU A 101 -10.38 15.93 18.64
N GLN A 102 -10.71 16.26 17.40
CA GLN A 102 -11.76 17.20 17.05
C GLN A 102 -12.98 16.43 16.52
N SER A 103 -13.97 16.24 17.38
CA SER A 103 -15.26 15.70 16.96
C SER A 103 -16.06 16.76 16.21
N ILE A 104 -16.14 16.64 14.88
CA ILE A 104 -17.09 17.39 14.07
C ILE A 104 -18.25 16.45 13.76
N ILE A 105 -19.37 16.60 14.48
CA ILE A 105 -20.61 15.88 14.17
C ILE A 105 -21.03 16.28 12.75
N GLY A 106 -20.81 15.39 11.79
CA GLY A 106 -21.21 15.58 10.39
C GLY A 106 -22.72 15.69 10.28
N LYS A 107 -23.21 16.56 9.39
CA LYS A 107 -24.65 16.85 9.17
C LYS A 107 -25.52 15.63 8.81
N ASN A 108 -24.93 14.46 8.53
CA ASN A 108 -25.62 13.29 7.96
C ASN A 108 -25.57 12.03 8.85
N SER A 109 -25.28 12.13 10.15
CA SER A 109 -25.20 10.96 11.06
C SER A 109 -24.10 9.95 10.71
N GLN A 110 -23.14 10.32 9.85
CA GLN A 110 -21.91 9.56 9.66
C GLN A 110 -20.97 9.89 10.83
N ASN A 111 -20.47 8.86 11.51
CA ASN A 111 -19.44 8.99 12.52
C ASN A 111 -18.20 9.55 11.82
N ASN A 112 -17.92 10.82 12.06
CA ASN A 112 -16.76 11.52 11.52
C ASN A 112 -15.88 11.92 12.70
N ARG A 113 -14.65 11.44 12.73
CA ARG A 113 -13.66 11.81 13.74
C ARG A 113 -12.43 12.35 13.04
N THR A 114 -11.92 13.47 13.52
CA THR A 114 -10.71 14.09 13.00
C THR A 114 -9.71 14.26 14.12
N TRP A 115 -8.48 13.77 13.92
CA TRP A 115 -7.34 13.99 14.82
C TRP A 115 -6.44 15.05 14.20
N VAL A 116 -5.99 16.00 15.03
CA VAL A 116 -5.22 17.16 14.58
C VAL A 116 -3.94 17.27 15.38
N TRP A 117 -2.80 17.41 14.70
CA TRP A 117 -1.52 17.70 15.34
C TRP A 117 -0.70 18.65 14.47
N SER A 118 0.35 19.24 15.02
CA SER A 118 1.22 20.16 14.29
C SER A 118 2.68 19.80 14.46
N PHE A 119 3.44 19.82 13.36
CA PHE A 119 4.87 19.54 13.36
C PHE A 119 5.58 20.47 12.38
N GLY A 120 6.65 21.13 12.81
CA GLY A 120 7.50 21.93 11.92
C GLY A 120 6.78 23.11 11.22
N GLY A 121 5.71 23.66 11.80
CA GLY A 121 4.93 24.73 11.19
C GLY A 121 3.84 24.26 10.21
N VAL A 122 3.65 22.96 10.12
CA VAL A 122 2.59 22.29 9.34
C VAL A 122 1.56 21.72 10.30
N THR A 123 0.27 21.85 9.98
CA THR A 123 -0.83 21.21 10.71
C THR A 123 -1.37 20.04 9.91
N LEU A 124 -1.59 18.92 10.57
CA LEU A 124 -2.01 17.66 9.96
C LEU A 124 -3.39 17.28 10.48
N TYR A 125 -4.24 16.80 9.59
CA TYR A 125 -5.60 16.37 9.90
C TYR A 125 -5.81 14.95 9.40
N TYR A 126 -5.98 14.01 10.31
CA TYR A 126 -6.38 12.65 9.98
C TYR A 126 -7.87 12.49 10.24
N THR A 127 -8.64 12.11 9.23
CA THR A 127 -10.10 11.97 9.36
C THR A 127 -10.53 10.56 9.04
N VAL A 128 -11.35 9.98 9.91
CA VAL A 128 -11.99 8.68 9.72
C VAL A 128 -13.49 8.87 9.58
N THR A 129 -14.05 8.34 8.50
CA THR A 129 -15.49 8.22 8.30
C THR A 129 -15.86 6.78 7.98
N SER A 130 -17.11 6.42 8.20
CA SER A 130 -17.54 5.02 8.12
C SER A 130 -18.92 4.89 7.48
N ASP A 131 -19.10 3.82 6.70
CA ASP A 131 -20.42 3.33 6.30
C ASP A 131 -20.56 1.82 6.60
N ALA A 132 -21.59 1.19 6.01
CA ALA A 132 -21.91 -0.22 6.21
C ALA A 132 -20.87 -1.19 5.63
N ALA A 133 -20.08 -0.76 4.64
CA ALA A 133 -19.15 -1.61 3.89
C ALA A 133 -17.68 -1.22 4.11
N PHE A 134 -17.39 0.06 4.38
CA PHE A 134 -16.04 0.58 4.46
C PHE A 134 -15.82 1.53 5.64
N ASP A 135 -14.56 1.60 6.08
CA ASP A 135 -14.02 2.77 6.75
C ASP A 135 -13.15 3.54 5.75
N TYR A 136 -13.27 4.86 5.76
CA TYR A 136 -12.58 5.79 4.86
C TYR A 136 -11.68 6.69 5.67
N PHE A 137 -10.51 6.98 5.12
CA PHE A 137 -9.44 7.72 5.75
C PHE A 137 -9.04 8.88 4.84
N THR A 138 -8.82 10.05 5.41
CA THR A 138 -8.15 11.14 4.71
C THR A 138 -7.05 11.72 5.58
N TYR A 139 -5.96 12.09 4.94
CA TYR A 139 -4.82 12.74 5.56
C TYR A 139 -4.59 14.07 4.86
N ASP A 140 -4.94 15.16 5.52
CA ASP A 140 -4.76 16.50 5.00
C ASP A 140 -3.58 17.20 5.68
N ILE A 141 -2.84 17.98 4.89
CA ILE A 141 -1.72 18.80 5.33
C ILE A 141 -2.09 20.27 5.11
N GLU A 142 -1.93 21.09 6.14
CA GLU A 142 -2.11 22.54 6.09
C GLU A 142 -0.79 23.26 6.34
N GLU A 143 -0.36 24.04 5.36
CA GLU A 143 0.85 24.88 5.44
C GLU A 143 0.51 26.26 4.86
N GLY A 144 0.92 27.33 5.55
CA GLY A 144 0.65 28.71 5.09
C GLY A 144 -0.83 29.06 4.95
N GLY A 145 -1.72 28.36 5.68
CA GLY A 145 -3.18 28.53 5.60
C GLY A 145 -3.85 27.83 4.41
N ILE A 146 -3.12 26.99 3.67
CA ILE A 146 -3.65 26.19 2.57
C ILE A 146 -3.68 24.73 3.02
N ARG A 147 -4.89 24.17 3.15
CA ARG A 147 -5.12 22.74 3.43
C ARG A 147 -5.25 21.95 2.14
N ARG A 148 -4.53 20.84 2.01
CA ARG A 148 -4.56 19.92 0.87
C ARG A 148 -4.66 18.47 1.35
N THR A 149 -5.44 17.66 0.66
CA THR A 149 -5.50 16.22 0.89
C THR A 149 -4.31 15.54 0.25
N PHE A 150 -3.53 14.82 1.05
CA PHE A 150 -2.29 14.17 0.64
C PHE A 150 -2.50 12.67 0.46
N TYR A 151 -3.26 12.04 1.37
CA TYR A 151 -3.71 10.66 1.22
C TYR A 151 -5.21 10.54 1.39
N GLU A 152 -5.80 9.64 0.62
CA GLU A 152 -7.14 9.13 0.80
C GLU A 152 -7.05 7.61 0.86
N GLY A 153 -7.85 6.96 1.69
CA GLY A 153 -7.87 5.51 1.73
C GLY A 153 -9.20 4.95 2.15
N ARG A 154 -9.37 3.65 1.92
CA ARG A 154 -10.51 2.90 2.45
C ARG A 154 -10.14 1.46 2.69
N ILE A 155 -10.77 0.89 3.71
CA ILE A 155 -10.65 -0.50 4.12
C ILE A 155 -12.05 -1.10 4.18
N SER A 156 -12.24 -2.30 3.64
CA SER A 156 -13.50 -3.01 3.79
C SER A 156 -13.70 -3.50 5.23
N ARG A 157 -14.96 -3.65 5.65
CA ARG A 157 -15.33 -4.17 6.98
C ARG A 157 -14.87 -5.61 7.24
N ASP A 158 -14.66 -6.39 6.19
CA ASP A 158 -14.14 -7.76 6.27
C ASP A 158 -12.61 -7.84 6.15
N GLY A 159 -11.92 -6.71 5.96
CA GLY A 159 -10.46 -6.67 5.85
C GLY A 159 -9.90 -7.34 4.61
N THR A 160 -10.70 -7.57 3.57
CA THR A 160 -10.23 -8.19 2.32
C THR A 160 -9.89 -7.18 1.23
N PHE A 161 -10.23 -5.89 1.40
CA PHE A 161 -9.97 -4.84 0.42
C PHE A 161 -9.36 -3.61 1.09
N PHE A 162 -8.30 -3.09 0.49
CA PHE A 162 -7.64 -1.85 0.89
C PHE A 162 -7.34 -1.02 -0.34
N GLU A 163 -7.55 0.28 -0.24
CA GLU A 163 -7.18 1.23 -1.29
C GLU A 163 -6.53 2.44 -0.63
N VAL A 164 -5.42 2.89 -1.19
CA VAL A 164 -4.73 4.11 -0.77
C VAL A 164 -4.40 4.91 -2.01
N LYS A 165 -4.90 6.14 -2.07
CA LYS A 165 -4.57 7.12 -3.09
C LYS A 165 -3.65 8.17 -2.50
N PHE A 166 -2.47 8.30 -3.09
CA PHE A 166 -1.58 9.43 -2.88
C PHE A 166 -1.93 10.53 -3.88
N ASN A 167 -2.22 11.73 -3.39
CA ASN A 167 -2.53 12.90 -4.23
C ASN A 167 -1.27 13.77 -4.34
N GLY A 168 -0.72 13.85 -5.56
CA GLY A 168 0.38 14.73 -5.92
C GLY A 168 -0.08 16.16 -6.25
N GLU A 169 0.86 16.97 -6.73
CA GLU A 169 0.53 18.30 -7.26
C GLU A 169 -0.15 18.20 -8.64
N ASP A 170 -0.86 19.26 -9.04
CA ASP A 170 -1.48 19.38 -10.37
C ASP A 170 -2.46 18.25 -10.78
N GLY A 171 -2.98 17.50 -9.80
CA GLY A 171 -3.93 16.41 -10.03
C GLY A 171 -3.29 15.07 -10.36
N GLU A 172 -1.96 14.96 -10.28
CA GLU A 172 -1.26 13.67 -10.32
C GLU A 172 -1.66 12.81 -9.11
N PHE A 173 -1.71 11.49 -9.30
CA PHE A 173 -1.96 10.58 -8.21
C PHE A 173 -1.27 9.24 -8.44
N LEU A 174 -1.10 8.51 -7.35
CA LEU A 174 -0.78 7.09 -7.34
C LEU A 174 -1.87 6.36 -6.54
N LEU A 175 -2.47 5.34 -7.13
CA LEU A 175 -3.51 4.51 -6.55
C LEU A 175 -2.97 3.12 -6.26
N MET A 176 -3.03 2.75 -5.00
CA MET A 176 -2.68 1.44 -4.49
C MET A 176 -3.98 0.70 -4.21
N THR A 177 -4.11 -0.53 -4.70
CA THR A 177 -5.25 -1.39 -4.37
C THR A 177 -4.76 -2.75 -3.95
N TYR A 178 -5.29 -3.25 -2.86
CA TYR A 178 -5.17 -4.63 -2.43
C TYR A 178 -6.56 -5.25 -2.37
N ASN A 179 -6.67 -6.47 -2.85
CA ASN A 179 -7.87 -7.28 -2.72
C ASN A 179 -7.51 -8.75 -2.50
N LYS A 180 -8.14 -9.39 -1.52
CA LYS A 180 -7.97 -10.81 -1.21
C LYS A 180 -9.26 -11.57 -1.47
N THR A 181 -9.16 -12.62 -2.28
CA THR A 181 -10.29 -13.52 -2.58
C THR A 181 -9.84 -14.95 -2.36
N GLY A 182 -10.25 -15.55 -1.24
CA GLY A 182 -9.71 -16.84 -0.81
C GLY A 182 -8.22 -16.72 -0.50
N SER A 183 -7.39 -17.54 -1.17
CA SER A 183 -5.93 -17.49 -1.08
C SER A 183 -5.27 -16.58 -2.12
N ILE A 184 -6.06 -15.92 -2.98
CA ILE A 184 -5.52 -15.07 -4.04
C ILE A 184 -5.46 -13.63 -3.55
N ILE A 185 -4.25 -13.08 -3.50
CA ILE A 185 -3.99 -11.66 -3.31
C ILE A 185 -3.83 -11.02 -4.69
N ASN A 186 -4.53 -9.93 -4.92
CA ASN A 186 -4.29 -9.01 -6.02
C ASN A 186 -3.82 -7.67 -5.44
N PHE A 187 -2.68 -7.19 -5.89
CA PHE A 187 -2.11 -5.92 -5.48
C PHE A 187 -1.74 -5.10 -6.71
N THR A 188 -2.19 -3.85 -6.79
CA THR A 188 -1.92 -2.95 -7.91
C THR A 188 -1.37 -1.61 -7.46
N ILE A 189 -0.49 -1.06 -8.28
CA ILE A 189 0.01 0.32 -8.22
C ILE A 189 -0.32 0.96 -9.57
N GLU A 190 -1.11 2.02 -9.60
CA GLU A 190 -1.56 2.69 -10.83
C GLU A 190 -1.41 4.21 -10.74
N ASP A 191 -0.98 4.87 -11.80
CA ASP A 191 -0.91 6.33 -11.89
C ASP A 191 -2.04 6.95 -12.74
N GLY A 192 -2.10 8.28 -12.80
CA GLY A 192 -3.09 9.00 -13.62
C GLY A 192 -2.95 8.81 -15.14
N ASN A 193 -1.89 8.16 -15.64
CA ASN A 193 -1.68 7.85 -17.05
C ASN A 193 -2.10 6.42 -17.41
N ASN A 194 -2.65 5.66 -16.46
CA ASN A 194 -2.89 4.22 -16.56
C ASN A 194 -1.60 3.41 -16.73
N ASP A 195 -0.46 3.92 -16.26
CA ASP A 195 0.72 3.09 -16.03
C ASP A 195 0.44 2.27 -14.76
N LYS A 196 0.56 0.94 -14.84
CA LYS A 196 0.16 0.04 -13.75
C LYS A 196 1.15 -1.10 -13.54
N ILE A 197 1.44 -1.44 -12.29
CA ILE A 197 1.99 -2.75 -11.92
C ILE A 197 0.90 -3.55 -11.20
N GLU A 198 0.72 -4.81 -11.59
CA GLU A 198 -0.23 -5.76 -11.00
C GLU A 198 0.52 -7.00 -10.51
N LEU A 199 0.38 -7.32 -9.24
CA LEU A 199 0.77 -8.59 -8.62
C LEU A 199 -0.49 -9.43 -8.39
N VAL A 200 -0.44 -10.68 -8.85
CA VAL A 200 -1.40 -11.71 -8.46
C VAL A 200 -0.61 -12.83 -7.78
N PHE A 201 -0.91 -13.12 -6.53
CA PHE A 201 -0.18 -14.07 -5.71
C PHE A 201 -1.13 -15.07 -5.05
N ASN A 202 -0.77 -16.35 -5.05
CA ASN A 202 -1.51 -17.40 -4.35
C ASN A 202 -0.79 -17.77 -3.05
N GLU A 203 -1.35 -17.41 -1.91
CA GLU A 203 -0.76 -17.68 -0.59
C GLU A 203 -0.65 -19.18 -0.26
N THR A 204 -1.40 -20.05 -0.95
CA THR A 204 -1.39 -21.50 -0.63
C THR A 204 -0.16 -22.20 -1.19
N ASP A 205 0.30 -21.81 -2.38
CA ASP A 205 1.38 -22.50 -3.09
C ASP A 205 2.49 -21.54 -3.57
N GLN A 206 2.39 -20.27 -3.21
CA GLN A 206 3.32 -19.19 -3.55
C GLN A 206 3.51 -18.95 -5.05
N SER A 207 2.63 -19.51 -5.91
CA SER A 207 2.61 -19.21 -7.34
C SER A 207 2.06 -17.80 -7.60
N GLY A 208 2.38 -17.22 -8.76
CA GLY A 208 1.92 -15.88 -9.05
C GLY A 208 2.36 -15.28 -10.37
N SER A 209 2.03 -14.01 -10.54
CA SER A 209 2.45 -13.21 -11.68
C SER A 209 2.62 -11.75 -11.31
N ILE A 210 3.57 -11.08 -11.98
CA ILE A 210 3.74 -9.63 -11.97
C ILE A 210 3.57 -9.15 -13.40
N LYS A 211 2.74 -8.13 -13.61
CA LYS A 211 2.51 -7.53 -14.93
C LYS A 211 2.72 -6.02 -14.86
N ALA A 212 3.38 -5.47 -15.87
CA ALA A 212 3.57 -4.05 -16.05
C ALA A 212 2.79 -3.56 -17.27
N TYR A 213 2.11 -2.44 -17.10
CA TYR A 213 1.31 -1.78 -18.13
C TYR A 213 1.82 -0.36 -18.32
N GLU A 214 1.97 0.07 -19.58
CA GLU A 214 2.24 1.45 -19.96
C GLU A 214 1.03 1.99 -20.74
N SER A 215 0.41 3.07 -20.25
CA SER A 215 -0.80 3.69 -20.83
C SER A 215 -1.91 2.66 -21.09
N GLY A 216 -2.12 1.74 -20.15
CA GLY A 216 -3.09 0.65 -20.22
C GLY A 216 -2.69 -0.55 -21.10
N VAL A 217 -1.52 -0.53 -21.74
CA VAL A 217 -1.04 -1.63 -22.59
C VAL A 217 -0.05 -2.50 -21.81
N LEU A 218 -0.29 -3.82 -21.76
CA LEU A 218 0.64 -4.77 -21.15
C LEU A 218 1.98 -4.76 -21.90
N THR A 219 3.06 -4.43 -21.20
CA THR A 219 4.41 -4.33 -21.78
C THR A 219 5.32 -5.47 -21.33
N GLU A 220 5.22 -5.89 -20.08
CA GLU A 220 6.06 -6.93 -19.49
C GLU A 220 5.27 -7.82 -18.52
N SER A 221 5.64 -9.09 -18.43
CA SER A 221 5.08 -9.97 -17.40
C SER A 221 6.05 -11.05 -16.94
N PHE A 222 6.03 -11.33 -15.65
CA PHE A 222 6.60 -12.52 -15.02
C PHE A 222 5.45 -13.43 -14.57
N VAL A 223 5.57 -14.73 -14.79
CA VAL A 223 4.64 -15.75 -14.28
C VAL A 223 5.48 -16.89 -13.71
N TRP A 224 5.15 -17.35 -12.51
CA TRP A 224 5.85 -18.46 -11.87
C TRP A 224 4.89 -19.46 -11.22
N SER A 225 5.37 -20.69 -11.11
CA SER A 225 4.66 -21.81 -10.50
C SER A 225 5.15 -22.06 -9.06
N PHE A 226 4.47 -22.93 -8.34
CA PHE A 226 4.80 -23.29 -6.95
C PHE A 226 6.19 -23.93 -6.78
N ASP A 227 6.71 -24.59 -7.82
CA ASP A 227 8.04 -25.21 -7.81
C ASP A 227 9.16 -24.21 -8.09
N GLY A 228 8.81 -22.95 -8.34
CA GLY A 228 9.74 -21.88 -8.65
C GLY A 228 10.06 -21.71 -10.13
N THR A 229 9.59 -22.62 -11.01
CA THR A 229 9.69 -22.47 -12.47
C THR A 229 8.96 -21.23 -12.94
N GLY A 230 9.40 -20.60 -14.03
CA GLY A 230 8.66 -19.46 -14.55
C GLY A 230 9.10 -18.92 -15.90
N LEU A 231 8.44 -17.84 -16.29
CA LEU A 231 8.52 -17.22 -17.60
C LEU A 231 8.48 -15.70 -17.48
N TYR A 232 9.43 -15.03 -18.12
CA TYR A 232 9.35 -13.61 -18.46
C TYR A 232 8.92 -13.45 -19.92
N THR A 233 8.02 -12.50 -20.18
CA THR A 233 7.59 -12.11 -21.53
C THR A 233 7.71 -10.61 -21.70
N ASN A 234 8.38 -10.18 -22.77
CA ASN A 234 8.34 -8.82 -23.27
C ASN A 234 7.25 -8.72 -24.35
N HIS A 235 6.13 -8.07 -24.04
CA HIS A 235 4.97 -7.97 -24.93
C HIS A 235 5.18 -6.96 -26.06
N LEU A 236 6.19 -6.10 -25.96
CA LEU A 236 6.56 -5.15 -27.03
C LEU A 236 7.37 -5.81 -28.14
N THR A 237 8.23 -6.78 -27.79
CA THR A 237 9.08 -7.52 -28.76
C THR A 237 8.55 -8.92 -29.08
N GLY A 238 7.70 -9.48 -28.22
CA GLY A 238 7.23 -10.87 -28.29
C GLY A 238 8.24 -11.90 -27.76
N GLU A 239 9.36 -11.46 -27.19
CA GLU A 239 10.38 -12.36 -26.68
C GLU A 239 9.98 -12.97 -25.33
N THR A 240 10.32 -14.24 -25.14
CA THR A 240 10.00 -15.01 -23.94
C THR A 240 11.24 -15.71 -23.42
N PHE A 241 11.44 -15.70 -22.10
CA PHE A 241 12.58 -16.32 -21.45
C PHE A 241 12.12 -17.09 -20.23
N SER A 242 12.35 -18.40 -20.23
CA SER A 242 11.99 -19.27 -19.11
C SER A 242 13.16 -19.47 -18.16
N TRP A 243 12.85 -19.75 -16.90
CA TRP A 243 13.76 -20.41 -15.98
C TRP A 243 13.15 -21.73 -15.52
N PRO A 244 14.00 -22.74 -15.23
CA PRO A 244 13.54 -24.00 -14.64
C PRO A 244 12.98 -23.79 -13.25
#